data_AF-A0A7Z1A3H0-F1
#
_entry.id   AF-A0A7Z1A3H0-F1
#
_cell.length_a   1.000
_cell.length_b   1.000
_cell.length_c   1.000
_cell.angle_alpha   90.00
_cell.angle_beta   90.00
_cell.angle_gamma   90.00
#
_symmetry.space_group_name_H-M   'P 1'
#
loop_
_entity.id
_entity.type
_entity.pdbx_description
1 polymer ?
#
loop_
_entity_poly.entity_id
_entity_poly.type
_entity_poly.pdbx_seq_one_letter_code
_entity_poly.pdbx_strand_id
1 'polypeptide(L)'
;MTNQTKVQAIKQVSEQILTICETPNTALQAIHLILQHGGAGELSWQVVYNRVMADEDVIGASYLVDFAQTAENLPFDVLPLISLVLEKGGDALKAAMLNKLPDDAKENLRIMGYMS
;
A
#
# COMPACT_ATOMS: atom_id res chain seq x y z
N MET A 1 -28.27 4.13 1.68
CA MET A 1 -27.45 5.09 0.90
C MET A 1 -27.70 4.83 -0.57
N THR A 2 -27.99 5.87 -1.35
CA THR A 2 -28.15 5.73 -2.80
C THR A 2 -26.77 5.58 -3.45
N ASN A 3 -26.72 4.93 -4.62
CA ASN A 3 -25.47 4.68 -5.33
C ASN A 3 -24.74 6.00 -5.71
N GLN A 4 -25.51 7.07 -5.96
CA GLN A 4 -24.98 8.41 -6.25
C GLN A 4 -24.22 9.02 -5.06
N THR A 5 -24.68 8.83 -3.82
CA THR A 5 -23.99 9.36 -2.63
C THR A 5 -22.64 8.69 -2.41
N LYS A 6 -22.55 7.37 -2.72
CA LYS A 6 -21.29 6.62 -2.59
C LYS A 6 -20.26 7.06 -3.64
N VAL A 7 -20.67 7.26 -4.88
CA VAL A 7 -19.79 7.74 -5.97
C VAL A 7 -19.24 9.12 -5.65
N GLN A 8 -20.07 10.04 -5.15
CA GLN A 8 -19.63 11.38 -4.81
C GLN A 8 -18.66 11.40 -3.61
N ALA A 9 -18.89 10.56 -2.61
CA ALA A 9 -17.97 10.39 -1.48
C ALA A 9 -16.60 9.85 -1.93
N ILE A 10 -16.56 8.85 -2.80
CA ILE A 10 -15.29 8.31 -3.35
C ILE A 10 -14.53 9.38 -4.12
N LYS A 11 -15.22 10.22 -4.91
CA LYS A 11 -14.59 11.31 -5.65
C LYS A 11 -13.93 12.34 -4.71
N GLN A 12 -14.66 12.80 -3.70
CA GLN A 12 -14.15 13.77 -2.72
C GLN A 12 -12.92 13.23 -1.96
N VAL A 13 -12.99 11.97 -1.53
CA VAL A 13 -11.87 11.31 -0.84
C VAL A 13 -10.66 11.19 -1.76
N SER A 14 -10.87 10.86 -3.04
CA SER A 14 -9.78 10.75 -4.00
C SER A 14 -9.06 12.10 -4.18
N GLU A 15 -9.80 13.21 -4.36
CA GLU A 15 -9.23 14.55 -4.45
C GLU A 15 -8.44 14.95 -3.19
N GLN A 16 -8.94 14.57 -2.02
CA GLN A 16 -8.26 14.79 -0.75
C GLN A 16 -6.96 13.97 -0.64
N ILE A 17 -6.96 12.71 -1.05
CA ILE A 17 -5.77 11.85 -1.03
C ILE A 17 -4.69 12.40 -1.95
N LEU A 18 -5.05 12.84 -3.15
CA LEU A 18 -4.13 13.46 -4.10
C LEU A 18 -3.42 14.65 -3.45
N THR A 19 -4.18 15.54 -2.79
CA THR A 19 -3.64 16.73 -2.13
C THR A 19 -2.73 16.36 -0.95
N ILE A 20 -3.13 15.39 -0.12
CA ILE A 20 -2.34 14.95 1.04
C ILE A 20 -0.99 14.38 0.59
N CYS A 21 -0.99 13.53 -0.44
CA CYS A 21 0.21 12.86 -0.95
C CYS A 21 1.20 13.79 -1.69
N GLU A 22 0.89 15.08 -1.86
CA GLU A 22 1.88 16.09 -2.29
C GLU A 22 2.86 16.45 -1.17
N THR A 23 2.49 16.20 0.09
CA THR A 23 3.31 16.51 1.26
C THR A 23 4.05 15.26 1.77
N PRO A 24 5.34 15.35 2.14
CA PRO A 24 6.07 14.23 2.73
C PRO A 24 5.48 13.73 4.06
N ASN A 25 5.72 12.46 4.38
CA ASN A 25 5.30 11.74 5.59
C ASN A 25 3.78 11.66 5.79
N THR A 26 3.03 11.60 4.69
CA THR A 26 1.56 11.57 4.72
C THR A 26 0.93 10.28 4.21
N ALA A 27 1.74 9.31 3.76
CA ALA A 27 1.25 8.05 3.20
C ALA A 27 0.26 7.33 4.13
N LEU A 28 0.59 7.17 5.41
CA LEU A 28 -0.30 6.54 6.40
C LEU A 28 -1.62 7.29 6.59
N GLN A 29 -1.59 8.63 6.55
CA GLN A 29 -2.80 9.44 6.64
C GLN A 29 -3.72 9.17 5.45
N ALA A 30 -3.15 9.11 4.24
CA ALA A 30 -3.90 8.79 3.03
C ALA A 30 -4.45 7.35 3.07
N ILE A 31 -3.66 6.35 3.50
CA ILE A 31 -4.12 4.97 3.69
C ILE A 31 -5.31 4.92 4.67
N HIS A 32 -5.20 5.59 5.82
CA HIS A 32 -6.29 5.63 6.80
C HIS A 32 -7.58 6.21 6.21
N LEU A 33 -7.47 7.29 5.45
CA LEU A 33 -8.61 7.92 4.80
C LEU A 33 -9.28 6.98 3.79
N ILE A 34 -8.49 6.22 3.01
CA ILE A 34 -9.04 5.22 2.08
C ILE A 34 -9.85 4.16 2.84
N LEU A 35 -9.29 3.63 3.94
CA LEU A 35 -9.94 2.60 4.74
C LEU A 35 -11.22 3.10 5.40
N GLN A 36 -11.21 4.30 5.95
CA GLN A 36 -12.37 4.92 6.59
C GLN A 36 -13.55 5.09 5.62
N HIS A 37 -13.27 5.36 4.36
CA HIS A 37 -14.28 5.55 3.31
C HIS A 37 -14.62 4.27 2.54
N GLY A 38 -13.98 3.14 2.88
CA GLY A 38 -14.21 1.84 2.24
C GLY A 38 -13.70 1.77 0.81
N GLY A 39 -12.71 2.60 0.46
CA GLY A 39 -12.07 2.62 -0.85
C GLY A 39 -11.84 4.02 -1.41
N ALA A 40 -11.02 4.08 -2.45
CA ALA A 40 -10.75 5.28 -3.24
C ALA A 40 -10.54 4.89 -4.72
N GLY A 41 -10.51 5.89 -5.60
CA GLY A 41 -10.22 5.66 -7.02
C GLY A 41 -8.79 5.16 -7.24
N GLU A 42 -8.54 4.50 -8.36
CA GLU A 42 -7.26 3.89 -8.74
C GLU A 42 -6.05 4.84 -8.59
N LEU A 43 -6.18 6.07 -9.09
CA LEU A 43 -5.14 7.10 -8.99
C LEU A 43 -4.76 7.42 -7.54
N SER A 44 -5.70 7.29 -6.59
CA SER A 44 -5.45 7.53 -5.17
C SER A 44 -4.47 6.51 -4.61
N TRP A 45 -4.59 5.25 -5.01
CA TRP A 45 -3.65 4.21 -4.61
C TRP A 45 -2.26 4.41 -5.23
N GLN A 46 -2.19 4.90 -6.47
CA GLN A 46 -0.92 5.23 -7.12
C GLN A 46 -0.18 6.36 -6.43
N VAL A 47 -0.86 7.45 -6.06
CA VAL A 47 -0.20 8.56 -5.36
C VAL A 47 0.23 8.17 -3.95
N VAL A 48 -0.55 7.30 -3.27
CA VAL A 48 -0.15 6.70 -1.99
C VAL A 48 1.11 5.86 -2.15
N TYR A 49 1.15 4.96 -3.14
CA TYR A 49 2.34 4.17 -3.46
C TYR A 49 3.56 5.06 -3.72
N ASN A 50 3.41 6.09 -4.56
CA ASN A 50 4.51 7.02 -4.85
C ASN A 50 4.99 7.75 -3.59
N ARG A 51 4.06 8.12 -2.70
CA ARG A 51 4.39 8.77 -1.43
C ARG A 51 5.13 7.82 -0.48
N VAL A 52 4.66 6.58 -0.34
CA VAL A 52 5.35 5.53 0.44
C VAL A 52 6.79 5.34 -0.05
N MET A 53 6.98 5.24 -1.36
CA MET A 53 8.31 5.03 -1.94
C MET A 53 9.20 6.27 -1.81
N ALA A 54 8.64 7.48 -1.98
CA ALA A 54 9.38 8.73 -1.84
C ALA A 54 9.84 8.99 -0.41
N ASP A 55 9.02 8.61 0.58
CA ASP A 55 9.31 8.80 2.00
C ASP A 55 10.05 7.60 2.62
N GLU A 56 10.23 6.52 1.86
CA GLU A 56 10.76 5.23 2.33
C GLU A 56 9.98 4.67 3.54
N ASP A 57 8.67 4.90 3.56
CA ASP A 57 7.79 4.55 4.67
C ASP A 57 7.56 3.03 4.73
N VAL A 58 8.36 2.35 5.55
CA VAL A 58 8.29 0.90 5.73
C VAL A 58 6.94 0.41 6.29
N ILE A 59 6.24 1.24 7.07
CA ILE A 59 4.93 0.88 7.63
C ILE A 59 3.89 0.97 6.52
N GLY A 60 3.88 2.08 5.78
CA GLY A 60 3.04 2.24 4.59
C GLY A 60 3.28 1.14 3.55
N ALA A 61 4.54 0.77 3.32
CA ALA A 61 4.91 -0.32 2.42
C ALA A 61 4.35 -1.66 2.87
N SER A 62 4.50 -2.00 4.15
CA SER A 62 3.91 -3.23 4.71
C SER A 62 2.38 -3.26 4.58
N TYR A 63 1.69 -2.12 4.68
CA TYR A 63 0.25 -2.05 4.46
C TYR A 63 -0.13 -2.29 3.00
N LEU A 64 0.58 -1.69 2.04
CA LEU A 64 0.30 -1.89 0.63
C LEU A 64 0.59 -3.33 0.17
N VAL A 65 1.59 -3.99 0.75
CA VAL A 65 1.85 -5.42 0.53
C VAL A 65 0.68 -6.28 1.06
N ASP A 66 0.13 -5.96 2.23
CA ASP A 66 -1.03 -6.67 2.78
C ASP A 66 -2.27 -6.46 1.90
N PHE A 67 -2.53 -5.22 1.48
CA PHE A 67 -3.61 -4.90 0.56
C PHE A 67 -3.51 -5.65 -0.76
N ALA A 68 -2.29 -5.77 -1.31
CA ALA A 68 -2.03 -6.46 -2.56
C ALA A 68 -2.47 -7.93 -2.59
N GLN A 69 -2.52 -8.59 -1.43
CA GLN A 69 -2.98 -9.97 -1.33
C GLN A 69 -4.50 -10.11 -1.50
N THR A 70 -5.24 -9.01 -1.34
CA THR A 70 -6.72 -9.01 -1.38
C THR A 70 -7.27 -8.40 -2.67
N ALA A 71 -6.44 -7.75 -3.47
CA ALA A 71 -6.85 -7.01 -4.66
C ALA A 71 -6.60 -7.83 -5.93
N GLU A 72 -7.63 -8.02 -6.75
CA GLU A 72 -7.49 -8.71 -8.05
C GLU A 72 -6.71 -7.88 -9.08
N ASN A 73 -6.85 -6.54 -9.04
CA ASN A 73 -6.18 -5.62 -9.95
C ASN A 73 -5.44 -4.56 -9.14
N LEU A 74 -4.12 -4.66 -9.13
CA LEU A 74 -3.26 -3.74 -8.41
C LEU A 74 -2.84 -2.58 -9.31
N PRO A 75 -2.98 -1.32 -8.84
CA PRO A 75 -2.57 -0.16 -9.61
C PRO A 75 -1.10 0.22 -9.39
N PHE A 76 -0.31 -0.65 -8.76
CA PHE A 76 1.10 -0.45 -8.42
C PHE A 76 1.85 -1.78 -8.32
N ASP A 77 3.18 -1.71 -8.38
CA ASP A 77 4.07 -2.86 -8.24
C ASP A 77 4.37 -3.17 -6.77
N VAL A 78 4.23 -4.44 -6.38
CA VAL A 78 4.40 -4.88 -4.98
C VAL A 78 5.86 -5.17 -4.62
N LEU A 79 6.67 -5.61 -5.60
CA LEU A 79 8.06 -6.00 -5.35
C LEU A 79 8.91 -4.87 -4.74
N PRO A 80 8.84 -3.60 -5.19
CA PRO A 80 9.57 -2.50 -4.56
C PRO A 80 9.19 -2.29 -3.08
N LEU A 81 7.93 -2.54 -2.71
CA LEU A 81 7.45 -2.40 -1.34
C LEU A 81 7.98 -3.52 -0.45
N ILE A 82 8.02 -4.75 -0.97
CA ILE A 82 8.61 -5.90 -0.27
C ILE A 82 10.10 -5.66 -0.04
N SER A 83 10.84 -5.25 -1.08
CA SER A 83 12.27 -4.90 -0.98
C SER A 83 12.50 -3.82 0.07
N LEU A 84 11.71 -2.74 0.06
CA LEU A 84 11.80 -1.66 1.04
C LEU A 84 11.64 -2.17 2.49
N VAL A 85 10.66 -3.03 2.75
CA VAL A 85 10.44 -3.60 4.09
C VAL A 85 11.58 -4.56 4.49
N LEU A 86 12.06 -5.39 3.57
CA LEU A 86 13.16 -6.33 3.83
C LEU A 86 14.48 -5.63 4.07
N GLU A 87 14.73 -4.49 3.42
CA GLU A 87 15.95 -3.71 3.56
C GLU A 87 15.93 -2.80 4.78
N LYS A 88 14.82 -2.09 5.01
CA LYS A 88 14.75 -0.98 5.98
C LYS A 88 13.83 -1.24 7.17
N GLY A 89 12.97 -2.25 7.11
CA GLY A 89 12.11 -2.63 8.22
C GLY A 89 12.89 -3.20 9.39
N GLY A 90 12.32 -3.14 10.61
CA GLY A 90 12.82 -3.90 11.74
C GLY A 90 12.42 -5.39 11.64
N ASP A 91 13.12 -6.27 12.36
CA ASP A 91 12.89 -7.72 12.29
C ASP A 91 11.44 -8.13 12.55
N ALA A 92 10.78 -7.46 13.51
CA ALA A 92 9.37 -7.70 13.81
C ALA A 92 8.44 -7.40 12.62
N LEU A 93 8.71 -6.30 11.90
CA LEU A 93 7.93 -5.91 10.73
C LEU A 93 8.18 -6.85 9.54
N LYS A 94 9.44 -7.23 9.31
CA LYS A 94 9.80 -8.22 8.30
C LYS A 94 9.10 -9.54 8.54
N ALA A 95 9.18 -10.07 9.77
CA ALA A 95 8.52 -11.31 10.14
C ALA A 95 6.99 -11.22 9.98
N ALA A 96 6.39 -10.10 10.41
CA ALA A 96 4.94 -9.89 10.26
C ALA A 96 4.51 -9.87 8.79
N MET A 97 5.24 -9.18 7.92
CA MET A 97 4.95 -9.15 6.49
C MET A 97 5.13 -10.54 5.86
N LEU A 98 6.27 -11.18 6.08
CA LEU A 98 6.58 -12.50 5.52
C LEU A 98 5.56 -13.55 5.96
N ASN A 99 5.14 -13.55 7.23
CA ASN A 99 4.15 -14.51 7.74
C ASN A 99 2.79 -14.42 7.05
N LYS A 100 2.45 -13.24 6.50
CA LYS A 100 1.19 -13.05 5.76
C LYS A 100 1.29 -13.50 4.31
N LEU A 101 2.47 -13.47 3.70
CA LEU A 101 2.63 -13.88 2.31
C LEU A 101 2.32 -15.36 2.11
N PRO A 102 1.71 -15.75 0.98
CA PRO A 102 1.52 -17.15 0.64
C PRO A 102 2.88 -17.82 0.34
N ASP A 103 2.94 -19.13 0.48
CA ASP A 103 4.21 -19.86 0.46
C ASP A 103 4.89 -19.85 -0.93
N ASP A 104 4.10 -19.81 -2.00
CA ASP A 104 4.59 -19.62 -3.36
C ASP A 104 5.24 -18.25 -3.56
N ALA A 105 4.67 -17.18 -3.00
CA ALA A 105 5.27 -15.86 -3.02
C ALA A 105 6.60 -15.83 -2.24
N LYS A 106 6.66 -16.46 -1.07
CA LYS A 106 7.92 -16.57 -0.30
C LYS A 106 8.98 -17.32 -1.09
N GLU A 107 8.61 -18.41 -1.76
CA GLU A 107 9.55 -19.18 -2.56
C GLU A 107 10.06 -18.38 -3.77
N ASN A 108 9.17 -17.66 -4.45
CA ASN A 108 9.56 -16.75 -5.53
C ASN A 108 10.55 -15.68 -5.04
N LEU A 109 10.33 -15.12 -3.85
CA LEU A 109 11.26 -14.15 -3.24
C LEU A 109 12.63 -14.77 -2.94
N ARG A 110 12.69 -16.04 -2.49
CA ARG A 110 13.96 -16.78 -2.33
C ARG A 110 14.67 -16.99 -3.66
N ILE A 111 13.96 -17.46 -4.69
CA ILE A 111 14.51 -17.66 -6.03
C ILE A 111 15.08 -16.36 -6.61
N MET A 112 14.41 -15.24 -6.35
CA MET A 112 14.84 -13.91 -6.78
C MET A 112 15.97 -13.31 -5.92
N GLY A 113 16.36 -13.96 -4.82
CA GLY A 113 17.45 -13.51 -3.95
C GLY A 113 17.07 -12.43 -2.92
N TYR A 114 15.78 -12.18 -2.71
CA TYR A 114 15.30 -11.27 -1.65
C TYR A 114 15.30 -11.91 -0.26
N MET A 115 15.36 -13.24 -0.19
CA MET A 115 15.33 -14.02 1.06
C MET A 115 16.42 -15.09 1.03
N SER A 116 17.14 -15.25 2.15
CA SER A 116 18.16 -16.29 2.37
C SER A 116 17.60 -17.51 3.08
#